data_AF-T1CEC7-F1
#
_entry.id   AF-T1CEC7-F1
#
_cell.length_a   1.000
_cell.length_b   1.000
_cell.length_c   1.000
_cell.angle_alpha   90.00
_cell.angle_beta   90.00
_cell.angle_gamma   90.00
#
_symmetry.space_group_name_H-M   'P 1'
#
loop_
_entity.id
_entity.type
_entity.pdbx_description
1 polymer ?
#
loop_
_entity_poly.entity_id
_entity_poly.type
_entity_poly.pdbx_seq_one_letter_code
_entity_poly.pdbx_strand_id
1 'polypeptide(L)'
;QLISTSDSTSDNSSLINSIAAQNAVIAQNNLNQQYAAQTGGTAPQPTLPPAITFPGGLNVNLPITSPAGSFGLAILGSNYLLNLELQAAQTEGKSETISSPRVITANQQMATIKQGQEVGYVTYQNAPGGAVGAGAGTATVQFKNIVLQLQVTPTITADGRIYLELDVKKDDLAGFINNPGGGQVPEIDT
;
A
#
# COMPACT_ATOMS: atom_id res chain seq x y z
N GLN A 1 45.45 -14.13 36.90
CA GLN A 1 44.41 -13.66 35.96
C GLN A 1 43.21 -14.58 36.17
N LEU A 2 42.16 -14.10 36.84
CA LEU A 2 40.98 -14.92 37.15
C LEU A 2 40.17 -15.09 35.87
N ILE A 3 39.98 -16.34 35.43
CA ILE A 3 39.08 -16.72 34.35
C ILE A 3 37.67 -16.67 34.94
N SER A 4 36.86 -15.70 34.54
CA SER A 4 35.43 -15.68 34.88
C SER A 4 34.72 -16.74 34.04
N THR A 5 34.31 -17.84 34.66
CA THR A 5 33.30 -18.74 34.09
C THR A 5 31.99 -17.96 34.04
N SER A 6 31.54 -17.58 32.85
CA SER A 6 30.20 -17.04 32.64
C SER A 6 29.20 -18.04 33.19
N ASP A 7 28.43 -17.59 34.18
CA ASP A 7 27.55 -18.41 34.98
C ASP A 7 26.36 -18.88 34.13
N SER A 8 26.19 -20.20 33.99
CA SER A 8 25.07 -20.83 33.26
C SER A 8 23.68 -20.34 33.71
N THR A 9 23.61 -19.69 34.87
CA THR A 9 22.41 -19.03 35.40
C THR A 9 21.98 -17.82 34.57
N SER A 10 22.91 -17.05 33.97
CA SER A 10 22.57 -15.89 33.14
C SER A 10 21.93 -16.30 31.82
N ASP A 11 22.45 -17.36 31.19
CA ASP A 11 21.93 -17.87 29.92
C ASP A 11 20.53 -18.47 30.10
N ASN A 12 20.34 -19.25 31.17
CA ASN A 12 19.03 -19.82 31.49
C ASN A 12 18.00 -18.73 31.85
N SER A 13 18.41 -17.69 32.56
CA SER A 13 17.52 -16.56 32.89
C SER A 13 17.05 -15.80 31.64
N SER A 14 17.91 -15.63 30.63
CA SER A 14 17.56 -14.96 29.36
C SER A 14 16.59 -15.79 28.51
N LEU A 15 16.78 -17.12 28.45
CA LEU A 15 15.87 -18.05 27.78
C LEU A 15 14.50 -18.06 28.43
N ILE A 16 14.46 -18.17 29.77
CA ILE A 16 13.22 -18.14 30.55
C ILE A 16 12.45 -16.83 30.29
N ASN A 17 13.15 -15.69 30.27
CA ASN A 17 12.53 -14.40 29.99
C ASN A 17 11.96 -14.31 28.56
N SER A 18 12.65 -14.87 27.56
CA SER A 18 12.18 -14.89 26.16
C SER A 18 10.96 -15.80 25.95
N ILE A 19 10.94 -16.98 26.59
CA ILE A 19 9.81 -17.93 26.55
C ILE A 19 8.59 -17.33 27.26
N ALA A 20 8.80 -16.67 28.41
CA ALA A 20 7.73 -15.99 29.12
C ALA A 20 7.08 -14.87 28.29
N ALA A 21 7.89 -14.08 27.56
CA ALA A 21 7.39 -13.07 26.63
C ALA A 21 6.60 -13.69 25.46
N GLN A 22 7.06 -14.83 24.93
CA GLN A 22 6.36 -15.55 23.86
C GLN A 22 4.99 -16.07 24.32
N ASN A 23 4.93 -16.69 25.51
CA ASN A 23 3.70 -17.21 26.08
C ASN A 23 2.67 -16.09 26.34
N ALA A 24 3.11 -14.90 26.74
CA ALA A 24 2.25 -13.74 26.93
C ALA A 24 1.59 -13.27 25.62
N VAL A 25 2.36 -13.23 24.51
CA VAL A 25 1.82 -12.82 23.19
C VAL A 25 0.86 -13.88 22.62
N ILE A 26 1.17 -15.17 22.75
CA ILE A 26 0.27 -16.26 22.33
C ILE A 26 -1.07 -16.17 23.08
N ALA A 27 -1.03 -15.93 24.40
CA ALA A 27 -2.23 -15.75 25.20
C ALA A 27 -3.08 -14.56 24.72
N GLN A 28 -2.44 -13.43 24.40
CA GLN A 28 -3.14 -12.26 23.89
C GLN A 28 -3.77 -12.49 22.50
N ASN A 29 -3.07 -13.18 21.60
CA ASN A 29 -3.62 -13.55 20.29
C ASN A 29 -4.84 -14.48 20.42
N ASN A 30 -4.78 -15.47 21.33
CA ASN A 30 -5.93 -16.35 21.60
C ASN A 30 -7.15 -15.56 22.12
N LEU A 31 -6.94 -14.56 22.97
CA LEU A 31 -8.01 -13.67 23.46
C LEU A 31 -8.58 -12.81 22.33
N ASN A 32 -7.74 -12.23 21.48
CA ASN A 32 -8.17 -11.42 20.33
C ASN A 32 -9.04 -12.24 19.35
N GLN A 33 -8.67 -13.50 19.11
CA GLN A 33 -9.43 -14.41 18.27
C GLN A 33 -10.79 -14.80 18.89
N GLN A 34 -10.85 -15.01 20.20
CA GLN A 34 -12.11 -15.27 20.91
C GLN A 34 -13.04 -14.06 20.92
N TYR A 35 -12.50 -12.84 21.09
CA TYR A 35 -13.26 -11.60 21.04
C TYR A 35 -13.87 -11.36 19.65
N ALA A 36 -13.11 -11.60 18.58
CA ALA A 36 -13.59 -11.51 17.21
C ALA A 36 -14.68 -12.55 16.90
N ALA A 37 -14.54 -13.78 17.41
CA ALA A 37 -15.55 -14.83 17.25
C ALA A 37 -16.89 -14.50 17.93
N GLN A 38 -16.89 -13.68 18.99
CA GLN A 38 -18.10 -13.28 19.73
C GLN A 38 -18.79 -12.03 19.17
N THR A 39 -18.03 -11.13 18.53
CA THR A 39 -18.55 -9.83 18.05
C THR A 39 -18.78 -9.78 16.54
N GLY A 40 -18.35 -10.79 15.78
CA GLY A 40 -18.50 -10.82 14.32
C GLY A 40 -17.69 -9.73 13.59
N GLY A 41 -16.80 -9.03 14.29
CA GLY A 41 -15.88 -8.03 13.74
C GLY A 41 -14.53 -8.63 13.33
N THR A 42 -13.74 -7.88 12.55
CA THR A 42 -12.36 -8.27 12.22
C THR A 42 -11.48 -8.18 13.46
N ALA A 43 -10.82 -9.28 13.84
CA ALA A 43 -9.88 -9.31 14.96
C ALA A 43 -8.77 -8.24 14.76
N PRO A 44 -8.34 -7.51 15.81
CA PRO A 44 -7.10 -6.76 15.72
C PRO A 44 -5.97 -7.71 15.29
N GLN A 45 -5.14 -7.27 14.33
CA GLN A 45 -4.16 -8.12 13.66
C GLN A 45 -3.30 -8.87 14.71
N PRO A 46 -3.16 -10.21 14.61
CA PRO A 46 -2.26 -10.94 15.50
C PRO A 46 -0.88 -10.31 15.49
N THR A 47 -0.36 -10.00 16.67
CA THR A 47 1.03 -9.58 16.79
C THR A 47 1.88 -10.85 16.73
N LEU A 48 2.90 -10.84 15.87
CA LEU A 48 3.83 -11.96 15.78
C LEU A 48 4.53 -12.14 17.13
N PRO A 49 4.66 -13.38 17.64
CA PRO A 49 5.46 -13.62 18.83
C PRO A 49 6.90 -13.14 18.60
N PRO A 50 7.55 -12.48 19.58
CA PRO A 50 8.96 -12.12 19.46
C PRO A 50 9.80 -13.39 19.24
N ALA A 51 10.85 -13.28 18.42
CA ALA A 51 11.74 -14.39 18.13
C ALA A 51 12.41 -14.91 19.41
N ILE A 52 12.51 -16.24 19.55
CA ILE A 52 13.29 -16.87 20.62
C ILE A 52 14.77 -16.61 20.33
N THR A 53 15.38 -15.74 21.13
CA THR A 53 16.80 -15.41 21.01
C THR A 53 17.62 -16.41 21.80
N PHE A 54 18.42 -17.23 21.12
CA PHE A 54 19.42 -18.08 21.76
C PHE A 54 20.71 -17.27 21.99
N PRO A 55 21.22 -17.17 23.23
CA PRO A 55 22.53 -16.58 23.49
C PRO A 55 23.60 -17.34 22.69
N GLY A 56 24.24 -16.67 21.72
CA GLY A 56 25.28 -17.26 20.86
C GLY A 56 24.82 -17.76 19.48
N GLY A 57 23.52 -17.66 19.14
CA GLY A 57 23.07 -17.90 17.77
C GLY A 57 23.29 -16.65 16.90
N LEU A 58 24.15 -16.73 15.88
CA LEU A 58 24.25 -15.70 14.84
C LEU A 58 23.06 -15.85 13.85
N ASN A 59 21.85 -15.55 14.32
CA ASN A 59 20.66 -15.48 13.48
C ASN A 59 20.51 -14.06 12.93
N VAL A 60 20.80 -13.86 11.64
CA VAL A 60 20.44 -12.64 10.92
C VAL A 60 19.09 -12.88 10.23
N ASN A 61 18.04 -12.28 10.77
CA ASN A 61 16.70 -12.33 10.18
C ASN A 61 16.49 -11.10 9.30
N LEU A 62 16.46 -11.27 7.97
CA LEU A 62 16.12 -10.22 7.00
C LEU A 62 14.85 -10.61 6.21
N PRO A 63 13.67 -10.59 6.83
CA PRO A 63 12.44 -10.99 6.17
C PRO A 63 12.00 -9.94 5.14
N ILE A 64 11.59 -10.40 3.96
CA ILE A 64 10.80 -9.59 3.01
C ILE A 64 9.34 -10.06 3.03
N THR A 65 8.41 -9.13 2.92
CA THR A 65 6.99 -9.35 3.22
C THR A 65 6.25 -10.28 2.24
N SER A 66 6.83 -10.56 1.07
CA SER A 66 6.27 -11.47 0.04
C SER A 66 7.35 -11.98 -0.91
N PRO A 67 8.12 -13.03 -0.53
CA PRO A 67 9.17 -13.56 -1.38
C PRO A 67 8.60 -14.35 -2.56
N ALA A 68 9.12 -14.11 -3.77
CA ALA A 68 8.79 -14.91 -4.94
C ALA A 68 9.46 -16.30 -4.90
N GLY A 69 10.52 -16.44 -4.09
CA GLY A 69 11.19 -17.70 -3.78
C GLY A 69 12.17 -17.53 -2.61
N SER A 70 12.59 -18.66 -2.04
CA SER A 70 13.61 -18.71 -0.98
C SER A 70 14.67 -19.76 -1.30
N PHE A 71 15.92 -19.46 -0.92
CA PHE A 71 17.04 -20.39 -0.94
C PHE A 71 17.63 -20.50 0.46
N GLY A 72 17.70 -21.72 0.99
CA GLY A 72 18.22 -22.01 2.33
C GLY A 72 19.47 -22.87 2.28
N LEU A 73 20.49 -22.51 3.06
CA LEU A 73 21.71 -23.29 3.26
C LEU A 73 22.01 -23.43 4.75
N ALA A 74 22.09 -24.67 5.23
CA ALA A 74 22.50 -25.00 6.58
C ALA A 74 23.82 -25.78 6.57
N ILE A 75 24.82 -25.27 7.30
CA ILE A 75 26.10 -25.94 7.51
C ILE A 75 26.26 -26.24 8.99
N LEU A 76 26.47 -27.52 9.32
CA LEU A 76 26.59 -27.99 10.69
C LEU A 76 27.98 -28.61 10.93
N GLY A 77 28.71 -28.06 11.89
CA GLY A 77 30.02 -28.56 12.36
C GLY A 77 30.01 -28.78 13.88
N SER A 78 31.07 -29.42 14.40
CA SER A 78 31.19 -29.81 15.82
C SER A 78 31.02 -28.66 16.82
N ASN A 79 31.30 -27.43 16.39
CA ASN A 79 31.32 -26.24 17.23
C ASN A 79 30.62 -25.04 16.59
N TYR A 80 29.95 -25.21 15.44
CA TYR A 80 29.27 -24.10 14.75
C TYR A 80 28.09 -24.58 13.90
N LEU A 81 27.06 -23.75 13.87
CA LEU A 81 25.87 -23.90 13.02
C LEU A 81 25.70 -22.58 12.26
N LEU A 82 25.75 -22.65 10.94
CA LEU A 82 25.50 -21.50 10.07
C LEU A 82 24.24 -21.74 9.25
N ASN A 83 23.26 -20.85 9.39
CA ASN A 83 22.02 -20.86 8.62
C ASN A 83 21.92 -19.58 7.79
N LEU A 84 21.81 -19.73 6.48
CA LEU A 84 21.62 -18.62 5.55
C LEU A 84 20.33 -18.83 4.75
N GLU A 85 19.42 -17.87 4.85
CA GLU A 85 18.19 -17.82 4.07
C GLU A 85 18.19 -16.54 3.22
N LEU A 86 18.16 -16.69 1.88
CA LEU A 86 18.02 -15.58 0.95
C LEU A 86 16.60 -15.59 0.38
N GLN A 87 15.89 -14.49 0.60
CA GLN A 87 14.55 -14.25 0.11
C GLN A 87 14.62 -13.17 -0.99
N ALA A 88 14.06 -13.47 -2.18
CA ALA A 88 14.08 -12.54 -3.31
C ALA A 88 12.71 -12.47 -4.00
N ALA A 89 12.33 -11.28 -4.45
CA ALA A 89 11.15 -11.03 -5.27
C ALA A 89 11.52 -10.10 -6.43
N GLN A 90 11.24 -10.50 -7.67
CA GLN A 90 11.38 -9.65 -8.85
C GLN A 90 10.02 -9.51 -9.52
N THR A 91 9.51 -8.29 -9.55
CA THR A 91 8.25 -7.95 -10.22
C THR A 91 8.59 -7.24 -11.53
N GLU A 92 8.22 -7.84 -12.66
CA GLU A 92 8.23 -7.14 -13.95
C GLU A 92 6.79 -6.82 -14.36
N GLY A 93 6.42 -5.54 -14.24
CA GLY A 93 5.11 -5.05 -14.66
C GLY A 93 5.22 -4.33 -15.99
N LYS A 94 4.80 -5.00 -17.07
CA LYS A 94 4.58 -4.35 -18.37
C LYS A 94 3.10 -4.41 -18.68
N SER A 95 2.47 -3.24 -18.79
CA SER A 95 1.09 -3.09 -19.22
C SER A 95 1.07 -2.03 -20.31
N GLU A 96 0.47 -2.36 -21.45
CA GLU A 96 0.28 -1.42 -22.56
C GLU A 96 -1.22 -1.21 -22.74
N THR A 97 -1.68 0.02 -22.50
CA THR A 97 -3.09 0.40 -22.66
C THR A 97 -3.23 1.24 -23.92
N ILE A 98 -3.93 0.71 -24.92
CA ILE A 98 -4.20 1.41 -26.18
C ILE A 98 -5.66 1.85 -26.21
N SER A 99 -5.89 3.16 -26.29
CA SER A 99 -7.23 3.74 -26.41
C SER A 99 -7.47 4.27 -27.84
N SER A 100 -8.66 4.04 -28.39
CA SER A 100 -9.04 4.46 -29.75
C SER A 100 -10.42 5.12 -29.78
N PRO A 101 -10.55 6.36 -29.30
CA PRO A 101 -11.81 7.09 -29.33
C PRO A 101 -12.24 7.39 -30.78
N ARG A 102 -13.56 7.32 -31.04
CA ARG A 102 -14.15 7.63 -32.34
C ARG A 102 -15.32 8.58 -32.16
N VAL A 103 -15.37 9.64 -32.97
CA VAL A 103 -16.43 10.66 -32.93
C VAL A 103 -16.87 10.99 -34.35
N ILE A 104 -18.17 11.20 -34.53
CA ILE A 104 -18.77 11.62 -35.80
C ILE A 104 -19.33 13.03 -35.58
N THR A 105 -18.96 13.96 -36.45
CA THR A 105 -19.42 15.36 -36.38
C THR A 105 -19.60 15.95 -37.77
N ALA A 106 -20.31 17.06 -37.86
CA ALA A 106 -20.52 17.80 -39.11
C ALA A 106 -19.35 18.78 -39.39
N ASN A 107 -19.30 19.28 -40.63
CA ASN A 107 -18.29 20.27 -41.04
C ASN A 107 -18.39 21.55 -40.19
N GLN A 108 -17.27 22.04 -39.69
CA GLN A 108 -17.15 23.23 -38.82
C GLN A 108 -17.97 23.12 -37.52
N GLN A 109 -18.29 21.90 -37.07
CA GLN A 109 -18.97 21.65 -35.81
C GLN A 109 -18.06 20.93 -34.83
N MET A 110 -17.85 21.56 -33.67
CA MET A 110 -17.08 20.99 -32.58
C MET A 110 -17.83 19.79 -31.99
N ALA A 111 -17.12 18.68 -31.83
CA ALA A 111 -17.61 17.51 -31.11
C ALA A 111 -16.60 17.04 -30.08
N THR A 112 -17.12 16.46 -28.99
CA THR A 112 -16.31 15.94 -27.90
C THR A 112 -16.80 14.56 -27.52
N ILE A 113 -15.88 13.62 -27.38
CA ILE A 113 -16.12 12.32 -26.77
C ILE A 113 -15.29 12.22 -25.49
N LYS A 114 -15.90 11.75 -24.40
CA LYS A 114 -15.25 11.51 -23.11
C LYS A 114 -15.51 10.09 -22.66
N GLN A 115 -14.48 9.41 -22.20
CA GLN A 115 -14.55 8.08 -21.61
C GLN A 115 -13.73 8.08 -20.32
N GLY A 116 -14.33 7.64 -19.22
CA GLY A 116 -13.65 7.58 -17.94
C GLY A 116 -14.63 7.47 -16.80
N GLN A 117 -14.17 7.88 -15.63
CA GLN A 117 -14.94 7.79 -14.39
C GLN A 117 -14.78 9.06 -13.56
N GLU A 118 -15.72 9.24 -12.64
CA GLU A 118 -15.67 10.31 -11.66
C GLU A 118 -15.29 9.71 -10.30
N VAL A 119 -14.25 10.26 -9.66
CA VAL A 119 -13.76 9.82 -8.36
C VAL A 119 -14.10 10.86 -7.31
N GLY A 120 -14.83 10.42 -6.29
CA GLY A 120 -15.19 11.23 -5.13
C GLY A 120 -14.07 11.26 -4.10
N TYR A 121 -13.82 12.43 -3.50
CA TYR A 121 -12.90 12.62 -2.39
C TYR A 121 -13.49 13.56 -1.35
N VAL A 122 -13.11 13.38 -0.09
CA VAL A 122 -13.65 14.17 1.03
C VAL A 122 -12.79 15.41 1.24
N THR A 123 -13.43 16.57 1.30
CA THR A 123 -12.82 17.82 1.76
C THR A 123 -13.41 18.22 3.10
N TYR A 124 -12.55 18.79 3.96
CA TYR A 124 -12.96 19.36 5.24
C TYR A 124 -12.88 20.87 5.15
N GLN A 125 -14.02 21.54 5.27
CA GLN A 125 -14.07 22.99 5.37
C GLN A 125 -14.21 23.36 6.85
N ASN A 126 -13.21 24.05 7.38
CA ASN A 126 -13.33 24.73 8.66
C ASN A 126 -14.23 25.95 8.46
N ALA A 127 -15.29 26.09 9.26
CA ALA A 127 -16.12 27.28 9.23
C ALA A 127 -15.26 28.51 9.61
N PRO A 128 -15.23 29.59 8.82
CA PRO A 128 -14.54 30.81 9.21
C PRO A 128 -15.22 31.41 10.45
N GLY A 129 -14.52 31.45 11.60
CA GLY A 129 -14.95 32.21 12.78
C GLY A 129 -15.39 31.43 14.02
N GLY A 130 -15.13 30.12 14.13
CA GLY A 130 -15.43 29.34 15.34
C GLY A 130 -14.22 29.18 16.26
N ALA A 131 -14.39 29.47 17.55
CA ALA A 131 -13.37 29.36 18.59
C ALA A 131 -12.63 28.01 18.60
N VAL A 132 -11.36 28.04 19.03
CA VAL A 132 -10.54 26.85 19.33
C VAL A 132 -11.32 25.95 20.29
N GLY A 133 -11.86 24.84 19.77
CA GLY A 133 -12.62 23.85 20.54
C GLY A 133 -14.07 23.59 20.09
N ALA A 134 -14.62 24.33 19.12
CA ALA A 134 -16.00 24.12 18.66
C ALA A 134 -16.13 24.10 17.13
N GLY A 135 -16.26 22.91 16.55
CA GLY A 135 -16.66 22.72 15.16
C GLY A 135 -15.98 21.52 14.54
N ALA A 136 -16.63 20.36 14.58
CA ALA A 136 -16.27 19.29 13.66
C ALA A 136 -16.37 19.86 12.24
N GLY A 137 -15.24 19.93 11.52
CA GLY A 137 -15.22 20.38 10.13
C GLY A 137 -16.26 19.59 9.34
N THR A 138 -17.10 20.28 8.58
CA THR A 138 -18.13 19.61 7.79
C THR A 138 -17.43 18.87 6.65
N ALA A 139 -17.57 17.54 6.63
CA ALA A 139 -17.07 16.72 5.54
C ALA A 139 -17.98 16.88 4.31
N THR A 140 -17.41 17.34 3.21
CA THR A 140 -18.10 17.47 1.93
C THR A 140 -17.46 16.54 0.91
N VAL A 141 -18.26 15.79 0.16
CA VAL A 141 -17.74 14.98 -0.96
C VAL A 141 -17.65 15.87 -2.20
N GLN A 142 -16.45 15.94 -2.76
CA GLN A 142 -16.16 16.58 -4.05
C GLN A 142 -15.82 15.51 -5.08
N PHE A 143 -16.12 15.80 -6.34
CA PHE A 143 -15.94 14.84 -7.42
C PHE A 143 -14.92 15.36 -8.42
N LYS A 144 -14.03 14.48 -8.87
CA LYS A 144 -13.01 14.77 -9.88
C LYS A 144 -13.13 13.78 -11.04
N ASN A 145 -13.22 14.33 -12.24
CA ASN A 145 -13.26 13.56 -13.47
C ASN A 145 -11.85 13.09 -13.86
N ILE A 146 -11.72 11.78 -14.11
CA ILE A 146 -10.54 11.15 -14.71
C ILE A 146 -11.01 10.59 -16.05
N VAL A 147 -10.71 11.32 -17.12
CA VAL A 147 -11.25 11.03 -18.45
C VAL A 147 -10.17 11.04 -19.52
N LEU A 148 -10.32 10.13 -20.47
CA LEU A 148 -9.81 10.30 -21.82
C LEU A 148 -10.83 11.12 -22.60
N GLN A 149 -10.41 12.26 -23.13
CA GLN A 149 -11.23 13.16 -23.93
C GLN A 149 -10.57 13.40 -25.28
N LEU A 150 -11.37 13.33 -26.33
CA LEU A 150 -11.03 13.83 -27.66
C LEU A 150 -12.05 14.90 -28.04
N GLN A 151 -11.56 16.10 -28.32
CA GLN A 151 -12.33 17.20 -28.87
C GLN A 151 -11.79 17.50 -30.27
N VAL A 152 -12.71 17.64 -31.23
CA VAL A 152 -12.38 17.84 -32.63
C VAL A 152 -13.28 18.86 -33.30
N THR A 153 -12.69 19.69 -34.15
CA THR A 153 -13.42 20.57 -35.08
C THR A 153 -12.88 20.34 -36.49
N PRO A 154 -13.64 19.68 -37.38
CA PRO A 154 -13.20 19.46 -38.76
C PRO A 154 -13.55 20.64 -39.66
N THR A 155 -12.71 20.91 -40.66
CA THR A 155 -12.97 21.83 -41.76
C THR A 155 -12.69 21.12 -43.08
N ILE A 156 -13.74 20.93 -43.89
CA ILE A 156 -13.65 20.34 -45.22
C ILE A 156 -13.39 21.46 -46.24
N THR A 157 -12.33 21.30 -47.02
CA THR A 157 -11.94 22.24 -48.08
C THR A 157 -12.50 21.82 -49.44
N ALA A 158 -12.50 22.75 -50.40
CA ALA A 158 -13.13 22.56 -51.71
C ALA A 158 -12.49 21.45 -52.57
N ASP A 159 -11.23 21.10 -52.30
CA ASP A 159 -10.53 20.00 -52.97
C ASP A 159 -10.71 18.64 -52.25
N GLY A 160 -11.56 18.59 -51.22
CA GLY A 160 -11.88 17.38 -50.46
C GLY A 160 -10.92 17.06 -49.31
N ARG A 161 -9.93 17.92 -49.01
CA ARG A 161 -9.08 17.74 -47.83
C ARG A 161 -9.81 18.13 -46.55
N ILE A 162 -9.45 17.47 -45.46
CA ILE A 162 -10.00 17.70 -44.12
C ILE A 162 -8.90 18.25 -43.23
N TYR A 163 -9.11 19.45 -42.70
CA TYR A 163 -8.31 20.02 -41.62
C TYR A 163 -9.00 19.71 -40.29
N LEU A 164 -8.23 19.26 -39.31
CA LEU A 164 -8.74 18.89 -37.99
C LEU A 164 -8.02 19.72 -36.94
N GLU A 165 -8.78 20.46 -36.15
CA GLU A 165 -8.32 20.94 -34.85
C GLU A 165 -8.60 19.84 -33.83
N LEU A 166 -7.57 19.39 -33.12
CA LEU A 166 -7.64 18.26 -32.19
C LEU A 166 -7.13 18.70 -30.81
N ASP A 167 -7.92 18.44 -29.79
CA ASP A 167 -7.52 18.53 -28.38
C ASP A 167 -7.74 17.16 -27.74
N VAL A 168 -6.65 16.59 -27.23
CA VAL A 168 -6.64 15.27 -26.60
C VAL A 168 -6.16 15.41 -25.17
N LYS A 169 -6.98 14.94 -24.24
CA LYS A 169 -6.65 14.88 -22.82
C LYS A 169 -6.71 13.44 -22.35
N LYS A 170 -5.68 12.96 -21.65
CA LYS A 170 -5.67 11.64 -21.02
C LYS A 170 -5.38 11.82 -19.54
N ASP A 171 -6.40 11.67 -18.72
CA ASP A 171 -6.18 11.52 -17.28
C ASP A 171 -6.10 10.02 -16.93
N ASP A 172 -5.23 9.67 -15.98
CA ASP A 172 -5.13 8.35 -15.38
C ASP A 172 -5.13 8.44 -13.86
N LEU A 173 -5.61 7.39 -13.19
CA LEU A 173 -5.63 7.33 -11.72
C LEU A 173 -4.37 6.60 -11.24
N ALA A 174 -3.40 7.36 -10.76
CA ALA A 174 -2.14 6.80 -10.23
C ALA A 174 -2.35 6.10 -8.88
N GLY A 175 -3.25 6.64 -8.05
CA GLY A 175 -3.54 6.08 -6.74
C GLY A 175 -4.29 7.04 -5.84
N PHE A 176 -4.19 6.77 -4.54
CA PHE A 176 -4.82 7.58 -3.50
C PHE A 176 -3.81 7.92 -2.42
N ILE A 177 -3.75 9.21 -2.06
CA ILE A 177 -2.92 9.70 -0.96
C ILE A 177 -3.81 9.81 0.28
N ASN A 178 -3.37 9.22 1.39
CA ASN A 178 -4.04 9.37 2.67
C ASN A 178 -3.85 10.79 3.19
N ASN A 179 -4.95 11.51 3.44
CA ASN A 179 -4.90 12.85 4.01
C ASN A 179 -4.74 12.75 5.54
N PRO A 180 -3.81 13.47 6.19
CA PRO A 180 -3.64 13.48 7.64
C PRO A 180 -4.91 13.80 8.45
N GLY A 181 -5.88 14.50 7.84
CA GLY A 181 -7.19 14.79 8.43
C GLY A 181 -8.27 13.71 8.26
N GLY A 182 -7.92 12.56 7.70
CA GLY A 182 -8.86 11.51 7.30
C GLY A 182 -9.25 11.58 5.82
N GLY A 183 -9.67 10.45 5.26
CA GLY A 183 -10.04 10.33 3.85
C GLY A 183 -8.85 10.16 2.89
N GLN A 184 -9.19 9.92 1.63
CA GLN A 184 -8.26 9.67 0.54
C GLN A 184 -8.46 10.70 -0.57
N VAL A 185 -7.35 11.24 -1.10
CA VAL A 185 -7.35 12.17 -2.24
C VAL A 185 -6.79 11.44 -3.46
N PRO A 186 -7.47 11.47 -4.62
CA PRO A 186 -6.97 10.84 -5.83
C PRO A 186 -5.73 11.57 -6.34
N GLU A 187 -4.72 10.79 -6.69
CA GLU A 187 -3.55 11.24 -7.44
C GLU A 187 -3.78 10.96 -8.92
N ILE A 188 -3.66 12.00 -9.75
CA ILE A 188 -4.04 11.96 -11.16
C ILE A 188 -2.82 12.27 -12.01
N ASP A 189 -2.52 11.37 -12.94
CA ASP A 189 -1.55 11.58 -14.01
C ASP A 189 -2.28 12.19 -15.22
N THR A 190 -1.71 13.22 -15.84
CA THR A 190 -2.33 13.96 -16.97
C THR A 190 -1.41 14.09 -18.16
#